data_AF-A0A3N5UZD8-F1
#
_entry.id   AF-A0A3N5UZD8-F1
#
_cell.length_a   1.000
_cell.length_b   1.000
_cell.length_c   1.000
_cell.angle_alpha   90.00
_cell.angle_beta   90.00
_cell.angle_gamma   90.00
#
_symmetry.space_group_name_H-M   'P 1'
#
loop_
_entity.id
_entity.type
_entity.pdbx_description
1 polymer ?
#
loop_
_entity_poly.entity_id
_entity_poly.type
_entity_poly.pdbx_seq_one_letter_code
_entity_poly.pdbx_strand_id
1 'polypeptide(L)'
;MEALKEYCTLWCTINEPNIYALSGYVTGDFPTKHHGMKVAMRVLANMLRGHAAAYRAIHQIQPEARVGYAHHHRPMVPKRSWSPLDALMRSLRYNGVNMAFPSGISTGVMKTPMGKFHIPEAKGTQDYLGLNYYSVDTVSFHPGKPRELFTYSEYPAEADTSENRFIANTPLGIFDTIKWAVRTYPDLPILITENGVNDSSDELRRRYLAQHLHQVWRAVNFNWPVKGYFHWTLVDNFEWERGWTQRFGLWGLEVETQKRIKRPSVDLYAGICKENGLSSEMVQKYCPEVFDKLFPV
;
A
#
# COMPACT_ATOMS: atom_id res chain seq x y z
N MET A 1 13.32 -20.98 -3.50
CA MET A 1 13.48 -20.71 -4.95
C MET A 1 13.44 -21.99 -5.75
N GLU A 2 14.42 -22.89 -5.61
CA GLU A 2 14.52 -24.11 -6.41
C GLU A 2 13.23 -24.94 -6.46
N ALA A 3 12.54 -25.09 -5.33
CA ALA A 3 11.30 -25.86 -5.23
C ALA A 3 10.08 -25.25 -5.94
N LEU A 4 10.12 -23.95 -6.31
CA LEU A 4 8.94 -23.21 -6.80
C LEU A 4 9.20 -22.49 -8.13
N LYS A 5 10.43 -22.46 -8.63
CA LYS A 5 10.83 -21.70 -9.83
C LYS A 5 10.04 -22.08 -11.08
N GLU A 6 9.59 -23.34 -11.18
CA GLU A 6 8.79 -23.82 -12.31
C GLU A 6 7.36 -23.25 -12.33
N TYR A 7 6.86 -22.77 -11.20
CA TYR A 7 5.48 -22.29 -11.03
C TYR A 7 5.38 -20.79 -10.71
N CYS A 8 6.49 -20.16 -10.34
CA CYS A 8 6.52 -18.77 -9.89
C CYS A 8 7.61 -17.98 -10.62
N THR A 9 7.20 -16.94 -11.33
CA THR A 9 8.10 -15.99 -12.02
C THR A 9 8.00 -14.58 -11.46
N LEU A 10 7.06 -14.30 -10.56
CA LEU A 10 6.85 -13.00 -9.93
C LEU A 10 7.11 -13.11 -8.42
N TRP A 11 8.20 -12.51 -7.96
CA TRP A 11 8.70 -12.65 -6.60
C TRP A 11 8.62 -11.32 -5.85
N CYS A 12 7.78 -11.27 -4.82
CA CYS A 12 7.81 -10.20 -3.83
C CYS A 12 8.68 -10.63 -2.65
N THR A 13 9.83 -10.00 -2.44
CA THR A 13 10.77 -10.42 -1.38
C THR A 13 10.30 -9.99 0.01
N ILE A 14 9.72 -8.79 0.11
CA ILE A 14 9.33 -8.16 1.38
C ILE A 14 8.05 -7.37 1.15
N ASN A 15 7.04 -7.60 1.99
CA ASN A 15 5.82 -6.79 2.06
C ASN A 15 5.97 -5.71 3.12
N GLU A 16 5.62 -4.47 2.78
CA GLU A 16 5.53 -3.30 3.67
C GLU A 16 6.71 -3.12 4.64
N PRO A 17 7.96 -3.01 4.15
CA PRO A 17 9.13 -2.89 5.02
C PRO A 17 9.05 -1.67 5.95
N ASN A 18 8.41 -0.58 5.50
CA ASN A 18 8.19 0.62 6.30
C ASN A 18 7.21 0.39 7.46
N ILE A 19 6.10 -0.32 7.23
CA ILE A 19 5.11 -0.62 8.28
C ILE A 19 5.70 -1.60 9.28
N TYR A 20 6.34 -2.67 8.82
CA TYR A 20 6.99 -3.63 9.72
C TYR A 20 8.00 -2.95 10.66
N ALA A 21 8.89 -2.11 10.12
CA ALA A 21 9.90 -1.42 10.91
C ALA A 21 9.29 -0.40 11.88
N LEU A 22 8.34 0.42 11.44
CA LEU A 22 7.76 1.48 12.27
C LEU A 22 6.76 0.94 13.29
N SER A 23 5.83 0.08 12.87
CA SER A 23 4.80 -0.49 13.75
C SER A 23 5.39 -1.45 14.78
N GLY A 24 6.39 -2.25 14.40
CA GLY A 24 7.06 -3.14 15.35
C GLY A 24 7.97 -2.42 16.33
N TYR A 25 8.80 -1.48 15.87
CA TYR A 25 9.90 -0.94 16.67
C TYR A 25 9.68 0.50 17.15
N VAL A 26 8.68 1.24 16.67
CA VAL A 26 8.41 2.63 17.10
C VAL A 26 7.10 2.75 17.88
N THR A 27 5.97 2.34 17.29
CA THR A 27 4.67 2.41 17.96
C THR A 27 4.44 1.23 18.90
N GLY A 28 4.98 0.06 18.56
CA GLY A 28 4.88 -1.15 19.37
C GLY A 28 3.59 -1.94 19.14
N ASP A 29 2.92 -1.71 18.00
CA ASP A 29 1.68 -2.39 17.63
C ASP A 29 1.94 -3.86 17.26
N PHE A 30 3.12 -4.16 16.71
CA PHE A 30 3.55 -5.53 16.40
C PHE A 30 4.50 -6.08 17.46
N PRO A 31 4.48 -7.40 17.71
CA PRO A 31 5.25 -8.00 18.80
C PRO A 31 6.76 -7.89 18.55
N THR A 32 7.42 -7.02 19.32
CA THR A 32 8.89 -6.90 19.34
C THR A 32 9.39 -6.73 20.77
N LYS A 33 10.64 -7.13 21.03
CA LYS A 33 11.30 -6.98 22.34
C LYS A 33 12.06 -5.66 22.50
N HIS A 34 12.24 -4.91 21.40
CA HIS A 34 13.09 -3.73 21.35
C HIS A 34 12.36 -2.58 20.67
N HIS A 35 12.46 -1.38 21.24
CA HIS A 35 11.80 -0.19 20.72
C HIS A 35 12.78 0.95 20.52
N GLY A 36 12.48 1.83 19.57
CA GLY A 36 13.21 3.05 19.27
C GLY A 36 13.41 3.28 17.78
N MET A 37 13.34 4.55 17.38
CA MET A 37 13.53 4.97 15.98
C MET A 37 14.87 4.51 15.39
N LYS A 38 15.95 4.54 16.18
CA LYS A 38 17.27 4.05 15.73
C LYS A 38 17.27 2.55 15.43
N VAL A 39 16.53 1.76 16.21
CA VAL A 39 16.39 0.32 16.00
C VAL A 39 15.56 0.07 14.73
N ALA A 40 14.43 0.76 14.57
CA ALA A 40 13.59 0.69 13.38
C ALA A 40 14.39 0.98 12.09
N MET A 41 15.20 2.04 12.07
CA MET A 41 16.04 2.36 10.90
C MET A 41 17.11 1.31 10.62
N ARG A 42 17.69 0.68 11.66
CA ARG A 42 18.62 -0.44 11.48
C ARG A 42 17.92 -1.69 10.91
N VAL A 43 16.71 -1.98 11.38
CA VAL A 43 15.88 -3.08 10.85
C VAL A 43 15.55 -2.83 9.38
N LEU A 44 15.14 -1.60 9.03
CA LEU A 44 14.86 -1.21 7.65
C LEU A 44 16.10 -1.37 6.74
N ALA A 45 17.28 -0.93 7.22
CA ALA A 45 18.55 -1.12 6.53
C ALA A 45 18.89 -2.62 6.30
N ASN A 46 18.63 -3.47 7.30
CA ASN A 46 18.87 -4.91 7.18
C ASN A 46 17.87 -5.59 6.24
N MET A 47 16.59 -5.19 6.27
CA MET A 47 15.60 -5.65 5.29
C MET A 47 16.01 -5.26 3.87
N LEU A 48 16.53 -4.04 3.68
CA LEU A 48 17.02 -3.59 2.37
C LEU A 48 18.21 -4.44 1.88
N ARG A 49 19.16 -4.77 2.76
CA ARG A 49 20.25 -5.72 2.44
C ARG A 49 19.72 -7.12 2.11
N GLY A 50 18.76 -7.60 2.89
CA GLY A 50 18.11 -8.90 2.68
C GLY A 50 17.39 -8.97 1.33
N HIS A 51 16.64 -7.93 0.97
CA HIS A 51 16.02 -7.79 -0.34
C HIS A 51 17.07 -7.82 -1.46
N ALA A 52 18.16 -7.06 -1.35
CA ALA A 52 19.23 -7.04 -2.35
C ALA A 52 19.91 -8.41 -2.52
N ALA A 53 20.15 -9.12 -1.40
CA ALA A 53 20.69 -10.47 -1.42
C ALA A 53 19.71 -11.47 -2.06
N ALA A 54 18.43 -11.40 -1.70
CA ALA A 54 17.38 -12.24 -2.28
C ALA A 54 17.23 -11.99 -3.79
N TYR A 55 17.20 -10.73 -4.22
CA TYR A 55 17.16 -10.35 -5.64
C TYR A 55 18.26 -11.04 -6.45
N ARG A 56 19.51 -10.97 -5.98
CA ARG A 56 20.66 -11.57 -6.67
C ARG A 56 20.58 -13.10 -6.66
N ALA A 57 20.23 -13.70 -5.52
CA ALA A 57 20.10 -15.15 -5.41
C ALA A 57 18.97 -15.71 -6.30
N ILE A 58 17.85 -14.99 -6.42
CA ILE A 58 16.75 -15.35 -7.31
C ILE A 58 17.23 -15.34 -8.76
N HIS A 59 17.86 -14.25 -9.22
CA HIS A 59 18.33 -14.15 -10.61
C HIS A 59 19.45 -15.13 -10.96
N GLN A 60 20.25 -15.57 -9.98
CA GLN A 60 21.22 -16.64 -10.19
C GLN A 60 20.54 -17.98 -10.51
N ILE A 61 19.38 -18.25 -9.93
CA ILE A 61 18.64 -19.52 -10.10
C ILE A 61 17.64 -19.42 -11.27
N GLN A 62 17.05 -18.25 -11.45
CA GLN A 62 15.96 -17.96 -12.38
C GLN A 62 16.19 -16.58 -13.05
N PRO A 63 17.00 -16.50 -14.11
CA PRO A 63 17.36 -15.23 -14.75
C PRO A 63 16.19 -14.43 -15.32
N GLU A 64 15.07 -15.10 -15.63
CA GLU A 64 13.85 -14.50 -16.17
C GLU A 64 12.83 -14.08 -15.10
N ALA A 65 13.14 -14.29 -13.82
CA ALA A 65 12.29 -13.87 -12.72
C ALA A 65 12.08 -12.35 -12.73
N ARG A 66 10.90 -11.91 -12.29
CA ARG A 66 10.62 -10.52 -11.94
C ARG A 66 10.61 -10.39 -10.43
N VAL A 67 11.55 -9.66 -9.87
CA VAL A 67 11.73 -9.53 -8.42
C VAL A 67 11.50 -8.09 -7.98
N GLY A 68 10.70 -7.93 -6.93
CA GLY A 68 10.38 -6.63 -6.36
C GLY A 68 10.06 -6.71 -4.88
N TYR A 69 9.71 -5.56 -4.31
CA TYR A 69 9.10 -5.47 -2.98
C TYR A 69 7.76 -4.73 -3.08
N ALA A 70 6.88 -4.96 -2.11
CA ALA A 70 5.62 -4.26 -1.98
C ALA A 70 5.76 -3.13 -0.95
N HIS A 71 5.51 -1.90 -1.39
CA HIS A 71 5.62 -0.71 -0.55
C HIS A 71 4.25 -0.22 -0.14
N HIS A 72 3.99 -0.10 1.16
CA HIS A 72 2.85 0.68 1.63
C HIS A 72 3.15 2.15 1.48
N HIS A 73 2.77 2.74 0.35
CA HIS A 73 2.88 4.17 0.18
C HIS A 73 1.74 4.85 0.91
N ARG A 74 2.07 5.76 1.83
CA ARG A 74 1.11 6.53 2.62
C ARG A 74 1.15 8.00 2.18
N PRO A 75 0.30 8.43 1.23
CA PRO A 75 0.19 9.85 0.93
C PRO A 75 -0.15 10.65 2.19
N MET A 76 0.52 11.79 2.35
CA MET A 76 0.33 12.68 3.49
C MET A 76 0.19 14.11 3.00
N VAL A 77 -0.85 14.80 3.44
CA VAL A 77 -1.08 16.23 3.20
C VAL A 77 -1.07 16.98 4.51
N PRO A 78 -0.69 18.28 4.56
CA PRO A 78 -0.79 19.04 5.80
C PRO A 78 -2.27 19.27 6.13
N LYS A 79 -2.67 19.08 7.40
CA LYS A 79 -4.05 19.34 7.86
C LYS A 79 -4.45 20.78 7.58
N ARG A 80 -3.53 21.72 7.81
CA ARG A 80 -3.71 23.14 7.54
C ARG A 80 -2.75 23.53 6.42
N SER A 81 -3.28 23.71 5.22
CA SER A 81 -2.47 24.07 4.03
C SER A 81 -1.70 25.38 4.20
N TRP A 82 -2.20 26.30 5.02
CA TRP A 82 -1.56 27.59 5.32
C TRP A 82 -0.44 27.50 6.37
N SER A 83 -0.32 26.40 7.13
CA SER A 83 0.62 26.28 8.25
C SER A 83 1.98 25.75 7.78
N PRO A 84 3.06 26.55 7.84
CA PRO A 84 4.39 26.08 7.48
C PRO A 84 4.90 24.97 8.41
N LEU A 85 4.47 25.00 9.67
CA LEU A 85 4.83 23.98 10.66
C LEU A 85 4.19 22.63 10.33
N ASP A 86 2.89 22.60 9.99
CA ASP A 86 2.22 21.37 9.56
C ASP A 86 2.88 20.84 8.26
N ALA A 87 3.22 21.72 7.32
CA ALA A 87 3.90 21.35 6.08
C ALA A 87 5.30 20.75 6.31
N LEU A 88 6.10 21.34 7.22
CA LEU A 88 7.42 20.86 7.60
C LEU A 88 7.34 19.49 8.28
N MET A 89 6.48 19.37 9.29
CA MET A 89 6.34 18.14 10.08
C MET A 89 5.82 16.98 9.23
N ARG A 90 4.83 17.25 8.36
CA ARG A 90 4.39 16.32 7.32
C ARG A 90 5.56 15.92 6.40
N SER A 91 6.45 16.84 6.02
CA SER A 91 7.59 16.51 5.16
C SER A 91 8.57 15.55 5.82
N LEU A 92 8.89 15.79 7.08
CA LEU A 92 9.79 14.93 7.85
C LEU A 92 9.21 13.52 7.98
N ARG A 93 7.92 13.41 8.32
CA ARG A 93 7.22 12.13 8.43
C ARG A 93 7.12 11.41 7.09
N TYR A 94 6.71 12.13 6.04
CA TYR A 94 6.60 11.60 4.67
C TYR A 94 7.93 11.01 4.20
N ASN A 95 9.04 11.74 4.38
CA ASN A 95 10.36 11.26 3.98
C ASN A 95 10.79 10.02 4.77
N GLY A 96 10.49 9.95 6.08
CA GLY A 96 10.79 8.79 6.90
C GLY A 96 9.98 7.55 6.52
N VAL A 97 8.70 7.71 6.19
CA VAL A 97 7.79 6.58 5.92
C VAL A 97 7.87 6.12 4.47
N ASN A 98 7.88 7.04 3.51
CA ASN A 98 7.76 6.73 2.09
C ASN A 98 9.09 6.73 1.33
N MET A 99 10.09 7.51 1.75
CA MET A 99 11.32 7.66 0.95
C MET A 99 12.53 6.87 1.47
N ALA A 100 12.50 6.40 2.72
CA ALA A 100 13.63 5.71 3.33
C ALA A 100 14.05 4.46 2.53
N PHE A 101 13.19 3.44 2.45
CA PHE A 101 13.49 2.21 1.72
C PHE A 101 13.75 2.46 0.21
N PRO A 102 12.89 3.24 -0.51
CA PRO A 102 13.10 3.46 -1.93
C PRO A 102 14.42 4.15 -2.29
N SER A 103 14.85 5.14 -1.49
CA SER A 103 16.11 5.84 -1.74
C SER A 103 17.33 4.91 -1.71
N GLY A 104 17.27 3.84 -0.91
CA GLY A 104 18.29 2.80 -0.89
C GLY A 104 18.38 2.02 -2.20
N ILE A 105 17.24 1.67 -2.80
CA ILE A 105 17.18 1.01 -4.11
C ILE A 105 17.62 1.95 -5.24
N SER A 106 17.14 3.20 -5.26
CA SER A 106 17.47 4.13 -6.33
C SER A 106 18.95 4.55 -6.31
N THR A 107 19.52 4.77 -5.13
CA THR A 107 20.81 5.45 -4.98
C THR A 107 21.90 4.63 -4.30
N GLY A 108 21.58 3.50 -3.68
CA GLY A 108 22.48 2.78 -2.78
C GLY A 108 22.67 3.48 -1.42
N VAL A 109 21.88 4.52 -1.13
CA VAL A 109 21.93 5.25 0.13
C VAL A 109 20.51 5.42 0.67
N MET A 110 20.22 4.71 1.75
CA MET A 110 18.95 4.82 2.47
C MET A 110 18.94 6.13 3.26
N LYS A 111 18.15 7.10 2.82
CA LYS A 111 18.01 8.43 3.44
C LYS A 111 16.88 8.41 4.45
N THR A 112 17.19 8.71 5.71
CA THR A 112 16.20 8.76 6.80
C THR A 112 16.25 10.12 7.48
N PRO A 113 15.22 10.51 8.24
CA PRO A 113 15.27 11.69 9.11
C PRO A 113 16.40 11.64 10.14
N MET A 114 16.89 10.43 10.47
CA MET A 114 17.94 10.19 11.48
C MET A 114 19.36 10.10 10.88
N GLY A 115 19.51 10.24 9.57
CA GLY A 115 20.79 10.09 8.88
C GLY A 115 20.73 9.19 7.64
N LYS A 116 21.90 8.89 7.08
CA LYS A 116 22.06 8.12 5.85
C LYS A 116 22.71 6.77 6.17
N PHE A 117 22.23 5.71 5.54
CA PHE A 117 22.84 4.38 5.58
C PHE A 117 23.33 4.03 4.17
N HIS A 118 24.63 3.81 4.02
CA HIS A 118 25.23 3.42 2.75
C HIS A 118 25.10 1.90 2.57
N ILE A 119 24.38 1.50 1.52
CA ILE A 119 24.04 0.12 1.16
C ILE A 119 24.14 0.02 -0.38
N PRO A 120 25.34 0.19 -0.95
CA PRO A 120 25.55 0.23 -2.41
C PRO A 120 25.07 -1.05 -3.11
N GLU A 121 25.11 -2.18 -2.42
CA GLU A 121 24.66 -3.48 -2.92
C GLU A 121 23.16 -3.55 -3.25
N ALA A 122 22.34 -2.65 -2.68
CA ALA A 122 20.91 -2.56 -2.94
C ALA A 122 20.56 -1.69 -4.16
N LYS A 123 21.54 -0.95 -4.70
CA LYS A 123 21.27 -0.09 -5.85
C LYS A 123 20.83 -0.92 -7.06
N GLY A 124 19.65 -0.62 -7.60
CA GLY A 124 19.12 -1.24 -8.80
C GLY A 124 18.69 -2.71 -8.65
N THR A 125 18.46 -3.21 -7.43
CA THR A 125 18.02 -4.59 -7.20
C THR A 125 16.50 -4.73 -7.29
N GLN A 126 15.87 -4.27 -8.39
CA GLN A 126 14.42 -4.20 -8.50
C GLN A 126 13.96 -4.22 -9.97
N ASP A 127 13.04 -5.13 -10.32
CA ASP A 127 12.48 -5.26 -11.67
C ASP A 127 11.06 -4.71 -11.80
N TYR A 128 10.36 -4.55 -10.67
CA TYR A 128 9.04 -3.89 -10.59
C TYR A 128 8.85 -3.27 -9.22
N LEU A 129 7.97 -2.27 -9.09
CA LEU A 129 7.52 -1.76 -7.79
C LEU A 129 6.12 -2.29 -7.46
N GLY A 130 6.00 -3.03 -6.36
CA GLY A 130 4.71 -3.31 -5.73
C GLY A 130 4.26 -2.12 -4.88
N LEU A 131 2.99 -1.76 -4.98
CA LEU A 131 2.35 -0.68 -4.23
C LEU A 131 1.15 -1.21 -3.45
N ASN A 132 1.15 -0.95 -2.15
CA ASN A 132 -0.01 -1.08 -1.28
C ASN A 132 -0.53 0.32 -0.99
N TYR A 133 -1.83 0.53 -1.24
CA TYR A 133 -2.48 1.81 -1.00
C TYR A 133 -3.85 1.59 -0.37
N TYR A 134 -4.18 2.42 0.62
CA TYR A 134 -5.44 2.32 1.36
C TYR A 134 -6.12 3.68 1.60
N SER A 135 -5.36 4.70 2.02
CA SER A 135 -5.91 6.03 2.37
C SER A 135 -4.88 7.14 2.28
N VAL A 136 -5.34 8.39 2.36
CA VAL A 136 -4.53 9.60 2.55
C VAL A 136 -4.62 10.08 4.00
N ASP A 137 -3.48 10.39 4.61
CA ASP A 137 -3.42 11.03 5.92
C ASP A 137 -3.40 12.57 5.79
N THR A 138 -4.16 13.27 6.63
CA THR A 138 -3.91 14.68 6.97
C THR A 138 -3.02 14.73 8.22
N VAL A 139 -1.91 15.47 8.14
CA VAL A 139 -0.87 15.52 9.19
C VAL A 139 -0.80 16.92 9.79
N SER A 140 -0.79 16.99 11.11
CA SER A 140 -0.57 18.24 11.85
C SER A 140 0.52 18.09 12.91
N PHE A 141 1.16 19.19 13.29
CA PHE A 141 2.04 19.20 14.46
C PHE A 141 1.24 19.00 15.74
N HIS A 142 1.73 18.13 16.61
CA HIS A 142 1.11 17.80 17.89
C HIS A 142 2.19 17.54 18.97
N PRO A 143 2.39 18.46 19.93
CA PRO A 143 3.47 18.35 20.92
C PRO A 143 3.32 17.15 21.86
N GLY A 144 2.09 16.72 22.14
CA GLY A 144 1.80 15.56 23.01
C GLY A 144 2.08 14.18 22.39
N LYS A 145 2.67 14.11 21.18
CA LYS A 145 2.88 12.87 20.42
C LYS A 145 4.34 12.62 20.02
N PRO A 146 5.31 12.60 20.98
CA PRO A 146 6.74 12.48 20.65
C PRO A 146 7.12 11.17 19.96
N ARG A 147 6.43 10.06 20.27
CA ARG A 147 6.65 8.75 19.60
C ARG A 147 6.22 8.74 18.14
N GLU A 148 5.29 9.62 17.77
CA GLU A 148 4.82 9.84 16.40
C GLU A 148 5.51 11.06 15.76
N LEU A 149 6.75 11.36 16.17
CA LEU A 149 7.53 12.50 15.68
C LEU A 149 6.83 13.86 15.85
N PHE A 150 6.10 14.04 16.95
CA PHE A 150 5.30 15.25 17.22
C PHE A 150 4.28 15.54 16.11
N THR A 151 3.73 14.48 15.52
CA THR A 151 2.68 14.60 14.53
C THR A 151 1.43 13.86 14.97
N TYR A 152 0.30 14.29 14.44
CA TYR A 152 -0.97 13.58 14.54
C TYR A 152 -1.51 13.38 13.13
N SER A 153 -1.88 12.14 12.80
CA SER A 153 -2.58 11.79 11.56
C SER A 153 -4.06 11.61 11.83
N GLU A 154 -4.87 12.07 10.89
CA GLU A 154 -6.29 11.74 10.77
C GLU A 154 -6.62 11.60 9.27
N TYR A 155 -7.88 11.31 8.95
CA TYR A 155 -8.35 11.29 7.57
C TYR A 155 -8.99 12.64 7.18
N PRO A 156 -9.03 12.98 5.88
CA PRO A 156 -9.82 14.11 5.39
C PRO A 156 -11.24 14.07 5.96
N ALA A 157 -11.75 15.23 6.41
CA ALA A 157 -12.97 15.30 7.20
C ALA A 157 -14.21 14.84 6.41
N GLU A 158 -14.19 15.10 5.11
CA GLU A 158 -15.22 14.78 4.12
C GLU A 158 -15.09 13.37 3.52
N ALA A 159 -14.04 12.62 3.87
CA ALA A 159 -13.86 11.29 3.32
C ALA A 159 -14.91 10.33 3.90
N ASP A 160 -15.51 9.54 3.02
CA ASP A 160 -16.28 8.37 3.42
C ASP A 160 -15.33 7.35 4.06
N THR A 161 -15.71 6.77 5.19
CA THR A 161 -14.82 5.92 5.97
C THR A 161 -15.46 4.57 6.23
N SER A 162 -14.62 3.54 6.26
CA SER A 162 -15.04 2.22 6.69
C SER A 162 -15.41 2.15 8.16
N GLU A 163 -15.86 0.96 8.57
CA GLU A 163 -16.15 0.61 9.95
C GLU A 163 -15.04 1.07 10.91
N ASN A 164 -15.47 1.68 12.02
CA ASN A 164 -14.58 2.25 13.03
C ASN A 164 -13.61 3.32 12.50
N ARG A 165 -13.95 3.93 11.34
CA ARG A 165 -13.11 4.87 10.61
C ARG A 165 -11.71 4.30 10.31
N PHE A 166 -11.63 3.01 10.00
CA PHE A 166 -10.34 2.33 9.86
C PHE A 166 -9.59 2.74 8.58
N ILE A 167 -10.31 2.86 7.46
CA ILE A 167 -9.81 3.29 6.14
C ILE A 167 -10.70 4.42 5.64
N ALA A 168 -10.10 5.46 5.06
CA ALA A 168 -10.79 6.51 4.34
C ALA A 168 -10.77 6.27 2.82
N ASN A 169 -11.95 6.26 2.22
CA ASN A 169 -12.12 6.18 0.78
C ASN A 169 -11.64 7.47 0.12
N THR A 170 -10.41 7.43 -0.40
CA THR A 170 -9.73 8.58 -1.01
C THR A 170 -9.16 8.19 -2.37
N PRO A 171 -10.01 8.03 -3.40
CA PRO A 171 -9.59 7.44 -4.68
C PRO A 171 -8.42 8.20 -5.33
N LEU A 172 -8.42 9.53 -5.31
CA LEU A 172 -7.33 10.32 -5.91
C LEU A 172 -5.95 9.99 -5.32
N GLY A 173 -5.88 9.52 -4.07
CA GLY A 173 -4.61 9.16 -3.45
C GLY A 173 -3.93 7.95 -4.10
N ILE A 174 -4.66 7.02 -4.74
CA ILE A 174 -4.02 5.93 -5.50
C ILE A 174 -3.39 6.46 -6.79
N PHE A 175 -4.03 7.42 -7.46
CA PHE A 175 -3.48 8.09 -8.63
C PHE A 175 -2.18 8.83 -8.28
N ASP A 176 -2.18 9.58 -7.18
CA ASP A 176 -1.00 10.27 -6.68
C ASP A 176 0.10 9.31 -6.21
N THR A 177 -0.29 8.15 -5.67
CA THR A 177 0.64 7.06 -5.32
C THR A 177 1.33 6.47 -6.56
N ILE A 178 0.60 6.25 -7.65
CA ILE A 178 1.18 5.79 -8.92
C ILE A 178 2.09 6.87 -9.50
N LYS A 179 1.68 8.14 -9.45
CA LYS A 179 2.50 9.28 -9.88
C LYS A 179 3.81 9.38 -9.08
N TRP A 180 3.75 9.13 -7.77
CA TRP A 180 4.92 9.05 -6.90
C TRP A 180 5.84 7.90 -7.31
N ALA A 181 5.29 6.72 -7.61
CA ALA A 181 6.05 5.56 -8.04
C ALA A 181 6.83 5.84 -9.34
N VAL A 182 6.18 6.42 -10.36
CA VAL A 182 6.84 6.80 -11.62
C VAL A 182 7.96 7.82 -11.40
N ARG A 183 7.80 8.76 -10.47
CA ARG A 183 8.87 9.71 -10.13
C ARG A 183 10.02 9.07 -9.38
N THR A 184 9.74 8.03 -8.60
CA THR A 184 10.73 7.33 -7.77
C THR A 184 11.53 6.32 -8.58
N TYR A 185 10.86 5.59 -9.47
CA TYR A 185 11.44 4.64 -10.41
C TYR A 185 10.80 4.80 -11.80
N PRO A 186 11.35 5.70 -12.65
CA PRO A 186 10.74 6.04 -13.95
C PRO A 186 10.55 4.85 -14.90
N ASP A 187 11.46 3.90 -14.87
CA ASP A 187 11.53 2.81 -15.86
C ASP A 187 10.96 1.48 -15.35
N LEU A 188 10.46 1.44 -14.10
CA LEU A 188 9.97 0.19 -13.52
C LEU A 188 8.46 0.01 -13.72
N PRO A 189 8.02 -1.20 -14.12
CA PRO A 189 6.63 -1.62 -14.02
C PRO A 189 6.07 -1.44 -12.61
N ILE A 190 4.81 -1.04 -12.52
CA ILE A 190 4.08 -0.86 -11.26
C ILE A 190 3.04 -1.96 -11.13
N LEU A 191 2.99 -2.63 -9.97
CA LEU A 191 1.92 -3.53 -9.59
C LEU A 191 1.23 -2.94 -8.36
N ILE A 192 -0.09 -2.74 -8.41
CA ILE A 192 -0.86 -2.49 -7.19
C ILE A 192 -1.01 -3.84 -6.49
N THR A 193 -0.13 -4.12 -5.54
CA THR A 193 -0.05 -5.41 -4.84
C THR A 193 -1.10 -5.56 -3.75
N GLU A 194 -1.58 -4.43 -3.21
CA GLU A 194 -2.74 -4.42 -2.31
C GLU A 194 -3.53 -3.12 -2.47
N ASN A 195 -4.86 -3.25 -2.58
CA ASN A 195 -5.80 -2.17 -2.38
C ASN A 195 -7.16 -2.75 -1.97
N GLY A 196 -7.79 -2.17 -0.95
CA GLY A 196 -9.07 -2.65 -0.44
C GLY A 196 -9.54 -1.91 0.80
N VAL A 197 -10.61 -2.40 1.41
CA VAL A 197 -11.26 -1.73 2.56
C VAL A 197 -11.94 -2.75 3.46
N ASN A 198 -11.88 -2.54 4.78
CA ASN A 198 -12.65 -3.32 5.74
C ASN A 198 -14.12 -2.88 5.67
N ASP A 199 -15.04 -3.82 5.50
CA ASP A 199 -16.46 -3.51 5.35
C ASP A 199 -17.28 -4.80 5.46
N SER A 200 -17.89 -5.06 6.61
CA SER A 200 -18.69 -6.27 6.80
C SER A 200 -19.98 -6.25 5.97
N SER A 201 -20.52 -5.06 5.68
CA SER A 201 -21.75 -4.85 4.89
C SER A 201 -21.56 -5.02 3.38
N ASP A 202 -20.33 -4.84 2.90
CA ASP A 202 -19.96 -4.82 1.49
C ASP A 202 -20.53 -3.64 0.68
N GLU A 203 -21.12 -2.62 1.33
CA GLU A 203 -21.63 -1.41 0.67
C GLU A 203 -20.52 -0.44 0.24
N LEU A 204 -19.56 -0.16 1.13
CA LEU A 204 -18.41 0.69 0.81
C LEU A 204 -17.42 -0.04 -0.09
N ARG A 205 -17.20 -1.35 0.10
CA ARG A 205 -16.20 -2.13 -0.65
C ARG A 205 -16.38 -2.02 -2.16
N ARG A 206 -17.62 -2.12 -2.64
CA ARG A 206 -17.95 -2.02 -4.08
C ARG A 206 -17.61 -0.63 -4.63
N ARG A 207 -18.03 0.43 -3.93
CA ARG A 207 -17.74 1.83 -4.30
C ARG A 207 -16.25 2.11 -4.25
N TYR A 208 -15.57 1.69 -3.20
CA TYR A 208 -14.12 1.82 -3.02
C TYR A 208 -13.38 1.16 -4.18
N LEU A 209 -13.68 -0.11 -4.48
CA LEU A 209 -13.07 -0.86 -5.58
C LEU A 209 -13.25 -0.15 -6.92
N ALA A 210 -14.49 0.20 -7.27
CA ALA A 210 -14.81 0.85 -8.55
C ALA A 210 -14.10 2.20 -8.69
N GLN A 211 -14.14 3.04 -7.65
CA GLN A 211 -13.53 4.36 -7.69
C GLN A 211 -12.00 4.30 -7.76
N HIS A 212 -11.35 3.37 -7.05
CA HIS A 212 -9.89 3.24 -7.09
C HIS A 212 -9.41 2.64 -8.43
N LEU A 213 -10.11 1.64 -8.96
CA LEU A 213 -9.80 1.11 -10.30
C LEU A 213 -9.98 2.15 -11.40
N HIS A 214 -10.99 3.02 -11.30
CA HIS A 214 -11.12 4.15 -12.22
C HIS A 214 -9.89 5.08 -12.17
N GLN A 215 -9.31 5.32 -10.99
CA GLN A 215 -8.08 6.11 -10.87
C GLN A 215 -6.85 5.37 -11.42
N VAL A 216 -6.78 4.04 -11.27
CA VAL A 216 -5.75 3.21 -11.92
C VAL A 216 -5.88 3.29 -13.44
N TRP A 217 -7.09 3.19 -13.98
CA TRP A 217 -7.35 3.38 -15.41
C TRP A 217 -6.92 4.77 -15.89
N ARG A 218 -7.24 5.83 -15.14
CA ARG A 218 -6.74 7.19 -15.44
C ARG A 218 -5.22 7.22 -15.50
N ALA A 219 -4.53 6.63 -14.53
CA ALA A 219 -3.07 6.56 -14.51
C ALA A 219 -2.49 5.84 -15.74
N VAL A 220 -3.12 4.74 -16.19
CA VAL A 220 -2.71 4.03 -17.42
C VAL A 220 -2.86 4.93 -18.67
N ASN A 221 -3.88 5.81 -18.72
CA ASN A 221 -4.04 6.77 -19.82
C ASN A 221 -2.98 7.89 -19.84
N PHE A 222 -2.21 8.07 -18.76
CA PHE A 222 -0.99 8.90 -18.77
C PHE A 222 0.25 8.14 -19.27
N ASN A 223 0.09 6.94 -19.84
CA ASN A 223 1.16 6.02 -20.24
C ASN A 223 2.07 5.57 -19.09
N TRP A 224 1.59 5.63 -17.84
CA TRP A 224 2.34 5.10 -16.71
C TRP A 224 2.28 3.57 -16.67
N PRO A 225 3.39 2.87 -16.39
CA PRO A 225 3.54 1.43 -16.63
C PRO A 225 2.88 0.56 -15.54
N VAL A 226 1.60 0.78 -15.24
CA VAL A 226 0.84 -0.09 -14.33
C VAL A 226 0.52 -1.41 -15.04
N LYS A 227 0.96 -2.53 -14.48
CA LYS A 227 0.88 -3.87 -15.09
C LYS A 227 -0.05 -4.84 -14.37
N GLY A 228 -0.61 -4.46 -13.23
CA GLY A 228 -1.51 -5.32 -12.50
C GLY A 228 -2.10 -4.66 -11.26
N TYR A 229 -3.22 -5.23 -10.81
CA TYR A 229 -3.94 -4.85 -9.62
C TYR A 229 -4.36 -6.11 -8.87
N PHE A 230 -4.09 -6.14 -7.57
CA PHE A 230 -4.48 -7.21 -6.65
C PHE A 230 -5.36 -6.61 -5.56
N HIS A 231 -6.58 -7.12 -5.43
CA HIS A 231 -7.49 -6.73 -4.36
C HIS A 231 -7.06 -7.33 -3.03
N TRP A 232 -6.93 -6.49 -2.00
CA TRP A 232 -6.80 -6.95 -0.61
C TRP A 232 -8.20 -7.01 0.03
N THR A 233 -8.79 -8.17 0.27
CA THR A 233 -8.19 -9.51 0.15
C THR A 233 -9.18 -10.52 -0.42
N LEU A 234 -8.71 -11.73 -0.77
CA LEU A 234 -9.59 -12.77 -1.32
C LEU A 234 -10.62 -13.23 -0.28
N VAL A 235 -10.16 -13.57 0.93
CA VAL A 235 -10.99 -14.11 2.02
C VAL A 235 -10.68 -13.34 3.29
N ASP A 236 -11.70 -13.08 4.12
CA ASP A 236 -11.48 -12.57 5.48
C ASP A 236 -10.39 -13.38 6.19
N ASN A 237 -9.48 -12.67 6.84
CA ASN A 237 -8.31 -13.25 7.46
C ASN A 237 -8.02 -12.58 8.82
N PHE A 238 -6.98 -13.05 9.49
CA PHE A 238 -6.51 -12.50 10.74
C PHE A 238 -5.78 -11.17 10.49
N GLU A 239 -6.40 -10.05 10.88
CA GLU A 239 -5.90 -8.70 10.63
C GLU A 239 -4.94 -8.27 11.74
N TRP A 240 -3.74 -8.86 11.75
CA TRP A 240 -2.63 -8.49 12.64
C TRP A 240 -3.04 -8.39 14.12
N GLU A 241 -2.68 -7.31 14.81
CA GLU A 241 -2.99 -7.10 16.23
C GLU A 241 -4.50 -7.01 16.52
N ARG A 242 -5.33 -6.82 15.49
CA ARG A 242 -6.79 -6.68 15.60
C ARG A 242 -7.53 -8.00 15.47
N GLY A 243 -6.82 -9.07 15.17
CA GLY A 243 -7.35 -10.42 15.02
C GLY A 243 -8.52 -10.50 14.04
N TRP A 244 -9.59 -11.20 14.44
CA TRP A 244 -10.75 -11.43 13.59
C TRP A 244 -11.82 -10.35 13.69
N THR A 245 -11.46 -9.08 13.96
CA THR A 245 -12.46 -7.99 14.05
C THR A 245 -12.66 -7.25 12.74
N GLN A 246 -11.68 -7.25 11.84
CA GLN A 246 -11.76 -6.57 10.55
C GLN A 246 -12.19 -7.54 9.45
N ARG A 247 -12.95 -7.03 8.47
CA ARG A 247 -13.51 -7.82 7.36
C ARG A 247 -13.05 -7.22 6.05
N PHE A 248 -11.90 -7.63 5.53
CA PHE A 248 -11.35 -7.11 4.25
C PHE A 248 -11.72 -7.96 3.02
N GLY A 249 -12.15 -9.21 3.21
CA GLY A 249 -12.29 -10.16 2.12
C GLY A 249 -13.35 -9.79 1.08
N LEU A 250 -13.15 -10.22 -0.16
CA LEU A 250 -14.26 -10.38 -1.10
C LEU A 250 -15.17 -11.51 -0.60
N TRP A 251 -14.58 -12.59 -0.09
CA TRP A 251 -15.30 -13.66 0.60
C TRP A 251 -15.25 -13.48 2.11
N GLY A 252 -16.40 -13.53 2.75
CA GLY A 252 -16.50 -13.68 4.20
C GLY A 252 -16.04 -15.07 4.66
N LEU A 253 -15.57 -15.19 5.89
CA LEU A 253 -15.18 -16.46 6.51
C LEU A 253 -15.90 -16.65 7.85
N GLU A 254 -16.64 -17.74 7.98
CA GLU A 254 -17.07 -18.27 9.27
C GLU A 254 -15.88 -19.03 9.89
N VAL A 255 -15.32 -18.55 11.01
CA VAL A 255 -14.05 -19.06 11.54
C VAL A 255 -14.20 -20.49 12.08
N GLU A 256 -15.30 -20.79 12.75
CA GLU A 256 -15.57 -22.08 13.38
C GLU A 256 -15.82 -23.18 12.34
N THR A 257 -16.59 -22.87 11.29
CA THR A 257 -17.01 -23.84 10.27
C THR A 257 -16.14 -23.83 9.03
N GLN A 258 -15.26 -22.83 8.90
CA GLN A 258 -14.45 -22.55 7.70
C GLN A 258 -15.26 -22.26 6.43
N LYS A 259 -16.57 -22.02 6.56
CA LYS A 259 -17.45 -21.74 5.42
C LYS A 259 -17.14 -20.36 4.84
N ARG A 260 -17.07 -20.29 3.50
CA ARG A 260 -16.89 -19.04 2.75
C ARG A 260 -18.24 -18.46 2.38
N ILE A 261 -18.43 -17.17 2.66
CA ILE A 261 -19.66 -16.42 2.36
C ILE A 261 -19.36 -15.47 1.21
N LYS A 262 -20.05 -15.64 0.09
CA LYS A 262 -19.86 -14.76 -1.07
C LYS A 262 -20.45 -13.37 -0.78
N ARG A 263 -19.65 -12.31 -0.95
CA ARG A 263 -20.16 -10.93 -0.93
C ARG A 263 -20.45 -10.43 -2.35
N PRO A 264 -21.36 -9.44 -2.53
CA PRO A 264 -21.62 -8.84 -3.84
C PRO A 264 -20.37 -8.33 -4.59
N SER A 265 -19.36 -7.84 -3.87
CA SER A 265 -18.07 -7.41 -4.43
C SER A 265 -17.29 -8.52 -5.13
N VAL A 266 -17.53 -9.79 -4.79
CA VAL A 266 -16.96 -10.93 -5.54
C VAL A 266 -17.43 -10.90 -6.97
N ASP A 267 -18.73 -10.68 -7.20
CA ASP A 267 -19.29 -10.67 -8.55
C ASP A 267 -18.86 -9.44 -9.34
N LEU A 268 -18.77 -8.28 -8.68
CA LEU A 268 -18.20 -7.07 -9.29
C LEU A 268 -16.75 -7.31 -9.74
N TYR A 269 -15.88 -7.78 -8.83
CA TYR A 269 -14.47 -7.99 -9.15
C TYR A 269 -14.27 -9.09 -10.20
N ALA A 270 -15.05 -10.17 -10.13
CA ALA A 270 -15.04 -11.22 -11.15
C ALA A 270 -15.50 -10.72 -12.52
N GLY A 271 -16.52 -9.84 -12.56
CA GLY A 271 -16.95 -9.16 -13.77
C GLY A 271 -15.82 -8.32 -14.37
N ILE A 272 -15.17 -7.49 -13.54
CA ILE A 272 -14.05 -6.64 -13.97
C ILE A 272 -12.91 -7.48 -14.55
N CYS A 273 -12.56 -8.59 -13.92
CA CYS A 273 -11.53 -9.50 -14.43
C CYS A 273 -11.91 -10.16 -15.75
N LYS A 274 -13.19 -10.55 -15.93
CA LYS A 274 -13.67 -11.21 -17.15
C LYS A 274 -13.76 -10.24 -18.33
N GLU A 275 -14.25 -9.03 -18.09
CA GLU A 275 -14.39 -7.99 -19.12
C GLU A 275 -13.10 -7.19 -19.33
N ASN A 276 -12.10 -7.38 -18.46
CA ASN A 276 -10.86 -6.60 -18.42
C ASN A 276 -11.14 -5.09 -18.38
N GLY A 277 -12.16 -4.69 -17.61
CA GLY A 277 -12.65 -3.32 -17.57
C GLY A 277 -13.79 -3.12 -16.57
N LEU A 278 -14.12 -1.88 -16.29
CA LEU A 278 -15.25 -1.49 -15.44
C LEU A 278 -16.33 -0.88 -16.33
N SER A 279 -17.43 -1.59 -16.55
CA SER A 279 -18.54 -1.15 -17.41
C SER A 279 -19.57 -0.31 -16.64
N SER A 280 -20.32 0.52 -17.38
CA SER A 280 -21.43 1.31 -16.83
C SER A 280 -22.50 0.43 -16.18
N GLU A 281 -22.81 -0.72 -16.78
CA GLU A 281 -23.79 -1.68 -16.29
C GLU A 281 -23.37 -2.27 -14.94
N MET A 282 -22.07 -2.59 -14.78
CA MET A 282 -21.54 -3.02 -13.48
C MET A 282 -21.69 -1.94 -12.42
N VAL A 283 -21.32 -0.69 -12.74
CA VAL A 283 -21.42 0.40 -11.77
C VAL A 283 -22.88 0.65 -11.39
N GLN A 284 -23.79 0.71 -12.36
CA GLN A 284 -25.22 0.88 -12.13
C GLN A 284 -25.80 -0.24 -11.25
N LYS A 285 -25.34 -1.48 -11.43
CA LYS A 285 -25.83 -2.65 -10.69
C LYS A 285 -25.26 -2.74 -9.27
N TYR A 286 -23.96 -2.54 -9.12
CA TYR A 286 -23.25 -2.86 -7.87
C TYR A 286 -22.97 -1.64 -6.99
N CYS A 287 -22.88 -0.45 -7.56
CA CYS A 287 -22.55 0.79 -6.84
C CYS A 287 -23.12 2.03 -7.54
N PRO A 288 -24.46 2.12 -7.73
CA PRO A 288 -25.08 3.22 -8.48
C PRO A 288 -24.82 4.60 -7.87
N GLU A 289 -24.50 4.68 -6.59
CA GLU A 289 -24.23 5.93 -5.86
C GLU A 289 -22.99 6.68 -6.36
N VAL A 290 -22.11 5.99 -7.09
CA VAL A 290 -20.91 6.58 -7.69
C VAL A 290 -20.98 6.65 -9.21
N PHE A 291 -22.12 6.31 -9.84
CA PHE A 291 -22.26 6.26 -11.29
C PHE A 291 -21.87 7.58 -11.95
N ASP A 292 -22.52 8.69 -11.59
CA ASP A 292 -22.28 10.01 -12.18
C ASP A 292 -20.83 10.51 -11.96
N LYS A 293 -20.14 10.00 -10.94
CA LYS A 293 -18.73 10.33 -10.66
C LYS A 293 -17.77 9.58 -11.58
N LEU A 294 -18.15 8.39 -12.04
CA LEU A 294 -17.32 7.52 -12.88
C LEU A 294 -17.66 7.66 -14.37
N PHE A 295 -18.92 7.94 -14.69
CA PHE A 295 -19.43 8.14 -16.04
C PHE A 295 -20.19 9.47 -16.12
N PRO A 296 -19.49 10.61 -16.05
CA PRO A 296 -20.12 11.91 -16.21
C PRO A 296 -20.70 12.04 -17.63
N VAL A 297 -21.90 12.63 -17.71
CA VAL A 297 -22.59 12.97 -18.98
C VAL A 297 -21.91 14.15 -19.67
#